data_AF-A0A4R2GZX3-F1
#
_entry.id   AF-A0A4R2GZX3-F1
#
_cell.length_a   1.000
_cell.length_b   1.000
_cell.length_c   1.000
_cell.angle_alpha   90.00
_cell.angle_beta   90.00
_cell.angle_gamma   90.00
#
_symmetry.space_group_name_H-M   'P 1'
#
loop_
_entity.id
_entity.type
_entity.pdbx_description
1 polymer ?
#
loop_
_entity_poly.entity_id
_entity_poly.type
_entity_poly.pdbx_seq_one_letter_code
_entity_poly.pdbx_strand_id
1 'polypeptide(L)'
;MTFYQSSTLASQDDGITNGSQYDINIYLNSNTLPSYSKEYTIATIYHEVLHAYLNSLFQPNSNGQTFINIPNQHEYMATNYVTVISRALTSKFPEISSYDAWGLAWGGLQETSLWGVLTESDKQQIIDINKNYSNRGSLKKGDYCN
;
A
#
# COMPACT_ATOMS: atom_id res chain seq x y z
N MET A 1 7.46 15.91 2.14
CA MET A 1 8.72 16.62 1.85
C MET A 1 8.44 17.75 0.87
N THR A 2 9.02 18.93 1.15
CA THR A 2 9.03 20.26 0.49
C THR A 2 9.59 20.17 -0.94
N PHE A 3 9.29 20.99 -1.96
CA PHE A 3 9.13 22.45 -2.08
C PHE A 3 8.17 22.79 -3.23
N TYR A 4 7.83 24.08 -3.42
CA TYR A 4 8.10 24.83 -4.68
C TYR A 4 7.88 26.34 -4.53
N GLN A 5 8.33 27.07 -5.55
CA GLN A 5 8.50 28.53 -5.63
C GLN A 5 7.27 29.21 -6.25
N SER A 6 6.91 30.37 -5.70
CA SER A 6 5.74 31.19 -6.08
C SER A 6 6.16 32.66 -6.13
N SER A 7 5.72 33.44 -7.12
CA SER A 7 6.09 34.87 -7.23
C SER A 7 4.92 35.85 -7.18
N THR A 8 3.66 35.38 -7.14
CA THR A 8 2.44 36.20 -7.18
C THR A 8 1.21 35.38 -6.82
N LEU A 9 1.17 34.77 -5.63
CA LEU A 9 -0.07 34.15 -5.12
C LEU A 9 -1.30 35.08 -5.32
N ALA A 10 -2.38 34.53 -5.86
CA ALA A 10 -3.65 35.18 -6.19
C ALA A 10 -4.65 35.05 -5.03
N SER A 11 -5.67 35.92 -4.95
CA SER A 11 -6.67 35.94 -3.85
C SER A 11 -7.49 34.65 -3.61
N GLN A 12 -7.20 33.57 -4.35
CA GLN A 12 -7.80 32.23 -4.29
C GLN A 12 -6.87 31.06 -4.78
N ASP A 13 -5.58 31.34 -5.03
CA ASP A 13 -4.36 30.49 -5.14
C ASP A 13 -4.29 29.06 -5.73
N ASP A 14 -3.22 28.80 -6.54
CA ASP A 14 -2.84 27.50 -7.15
C ASP A 14 -1.58 26.84 -6.53
N GLY A 15 -1.17 27.28 -5.34
CA GLY A 15 -0.26 26.47 -4.53
C GLY A 15 0.34 27.16 -3.31
N ILE A 16 -0.05 26.69 -2.11
CA ILE A 16 0.75 26.76 -0.88
C ILE A 16 0.60 25.49 -0.04
N THR A 17 1.56 25.23 0.85
CA THR A 17 1.47 24.22 1.91
C THR A 17 2.21 24.72 3.13
N ASN A 18 1.55 24.69 4.30
CA ASN A 18 2.14 25.01 5.60
C ASN A 18 1.74 23.95 6.64
N GLY A 19 2.64 23.62 7.56
CA GLY A 19 2.46 22.49 8.48
C GLY A 19 3.03 22.70 9.88
N SER A 20 2.56 21.86 10.81
CA SER A 20 3.24 21.59 12.09
C SER A 20 3.44 20.08 12.24
N GLN A 21 4.66 19.66 11.89
CA GLN A 21 5.34 18.39 12.18
C GLN A 21 4.48 17.11 12.25
N TYR A 22 4.42 16.38 11.13
CA TYR A 22 4.04 14.96 11.13
C TYR A 22 5.08 14.17 10.32
N ASP A 23 6.07 13.63 11.03
CA ASP A 23 7.09 12.77 10.46
C ASP A 23 6.49 11.36 10.28
N ILE A 24 6.13 11.01 9.04
CA ILE A 24 5.73 9.64 8.71
C ILE A 24 6.95 8.89 8.20
N ASN A 25 7.37 7.88 8.97
CA ASN A 25 8.50 7.03 8.63
C ASN A 25 8.01 5.67 8.11
N ILE A 26 8.38 5.32 6.87
CA ILE A 26 8.15 3.99 6.30
C ILE A 26 9.45 3.20 6.40
N TYR A 27 9.40 2.04 7.04
CA TYR A 27 10.56 1.15 7.19
C TYR A 27 10.35 -0.08 6.32
N LEU A 28 11.31 -0.34 5.43
CA LEU A 28 11.33 -1.51 4.56
C LEU A 28 12.39 -2.49 5.05
N ASN A 29 12.08 -3.78 5.06
CA ASN A 29 13.02 -4.80 5.51
C ASN A 29 14.10 -5.04 4.44
N SER A 30 15.29 -4.47 4.67
CA SER A 30 16.45 -4.57 3.78
C SER A 30 17.10 -5.96 3.73
N ASN A 31 16.74 -6.87 4.64
CA ASN A 31 17.27 -8.24 4.64
C ASN A 31 16.41 -9.18 3.78
N THR A 32 15.10 -8.94 3.70
CA THR A 32 14.16 -9.86 3.03
C THR A 32 13.73 -9.36 1.66
N LEU A 33 13.32 -8.08 1.54
CA LEU A 33 12.75 -7.54 0.29
C LEU A 33 13.69 -7.64 -0.92
N PRO A 34 15.03 -7.47 -0.81
CA PRO A 34 15.91 -7.66 -1.96
C PRO A 34 15.88 -9.07 -2.56
N SER A 35 15.46 -10.06 -1.77
CA SER A 35 15.29 -11.44 -2.24
C SER A 35 13.96 -11.69 -2.96
N TYR A 36 13.00 -10.77 -2.89
CA TYR A 36 11.68 -10.90 -3.50
C TYR A 36 11.60 -10.21 -4.86
N SER A 37 10.50 -10.46 -5.57
CA SER A 37 10.24 -9.79 -6.85
C SER A 37 10.01 -8.28 -6.65
N LYS A 38 10.21 -7.52 -7.72
CA LYS A 38 9.93 -6.08 -7.79
C LYS A 38 8.45 -5.81 -7.58
N GLU A 39 7.59 -6.67 -8.10
CA GLU A 39 6.13 -6.60 -7.97
C GLU A 39 5.69 -6.76 -6.52
N TYR A 40 6.22 -7.77 -5.82
CA TYR A 40 5.95 -7.96 -4.40
C TYR A 40 6.45 -6.76 -3.59
N THR A 41 7.67 -6.31 -3.86
CA THR A 41 8.28 -5.18 -3.15
C THR A 41 7.48 -3.89 -3.34
N ILE A 42 7.03 -3.60 -4.56
CA ILE A 42 6.17 -2.45 -4.84
C ILE A 42 4.78 -2.61 -4.21
N ALA A 43 4.20 -3.81 -4.19
CA ALA A 43 2.95 -4.06 -3.47
C ALA A 43 3.09 -3.76 -1.97
N THR A 44 4.19 -4.18 -1.35
CA THR A 44 4.53 -3.82 0.03
C THR A 44 4.69 -2.31 0.21
N ILE A 45 5.39 -1.62 -0.68
CA ILE A 45 5.54 -0.16 -0.60
C ILE A 45 4.19 0.55 -0.70
N TYR A 46 3.31 0.12 -1.61
CA TYR A 46 1.96 0.68 -1.72
C TYR A 46 1.13 0.42 -0.46
N HIS A 47 1.28 -0.74 0.17
CA HIS A 47 0.65 -1.05 1.47
C HIS A 47 1.09 -0.05 2.55
N GLU A 48 2.39 0.17 2.72
CA GLU A 48 2.92 1.11 3.72
C GLU A 48 2.58 2.58 3.41
N VAL A 49 2.54 2.96 2.13
CA VAL A 49 2.10 4.29 1.71
C VAL A 49 0.62 4.52 2.05
N LEU A 50 -0.23 3.49 1.99
CA LEU A 50 -1.61 3.61 2.43
C LEU A 50 -1.72 3.77 3.94
N HIS A 51 -0.93 3.05 4.73
CA HIS A 51 -0.83 3.32 6.17
C HIS A 51 -0.44 4.78 6.45
N ALA A 52 0.57 5.29 5.75
CA ALA A 52 0.99 6.68 5.85
C ALA A 52 -0.13 7.66 5.49
N TYR A 53 -0.82 7.42 4.37
CA TYR A 53 -1.95 8.24 3.93
C TYR A 53 -3.10 8.23 4.94
N LEU A 54 -3.52 7.06 5.42
CA LEU A 54 -4.59 6.95 6.40
C LEU A 54 -4.22 7.61 7.74
N ASN A 55 -2.96 7.49 8.17
CA ASN A 55 -2.45 8.22 9.34
C ASN A 55 -2.57 9.74 9.16
N SER A 56 -2.34 10.25 7.94
CA SER A 56 -2.51 11.69 7.67
C SER A 56 -3.98 12.15 7.70
N LEU A 57 -4.94 11.24 7.45
CA LEU A 57 -6.36 11.55 7.46
C LEU A 57 -7.00 11.46 8.86
N PHE A 58 -6.60 10.49 9.69
CA PHE A 58 -7.30 10.15 10.94
C PHE A 58 -6.54 10.60 12.20
N GLN A 59 -5.88 11.75 12.12
CA GLN A 59 -4.98 12.21 13.17
C GLN A 59 -5.72 12.49 14.50
N PRO A 60 -5.12 12.13 15.65
CA PRO A 60 -5.53 12.69 16.93
C PRO A 60 -5.36 14.22 16.89
N ASN A 61 -6.30 14.95 17.45
CA ASN A 61 -6.13 16.38 17.67
C ASN A 61 -5.00 16.65 18.68
N SER A 62 -4.65 17.92 18.87
CA SER A 62 -3.59 18.37 19.78
C SER A 62 -3.76 17.97 21.26
N ASN A 63 -4.91 17.41 21.65
CA ASN A 63 -5.17 16.88 22.99
C ASN A 63 -5.10 15.34 23.03
N GLY A 64 -4.60 14.69 21.98
CA GLY A 64 -4.56 13.23 21.86
C GLY A 64 -5.93 12.59 21.61
N GLN A 65 -6.96 13.38 21.32
CA GLN A 65 -8.32 12.89 21.03
C GLN A 65 -8.53 12.79 19.53
N THR A 66 -8.80 11.59 19.04
CA THR A 66 -9.23 11.39 17.65
C THR A 66 -10.71 11.77 17.54
N PHE A 67 -11.03 12.84 16.80
CA PHE A 67 -12.43 13.24 16.56
C PHE A 67 -13.23 12.18 15.78
N ILE A 68 -12.53 11.23 15.16
CA ILE A 68 -13.06 10.14 14.35
C ILE A 68 -12.44 8.85 14.91
N ASN A 69 -13.25 7.80 15.08
CA ASN A 69 -12.72 6.48 15.43
C ASN A 69 -11.67 6.09 14.38
N ILE A 70 -10.41 5.83 14.78
CA ILE A 70 -9.40 5.36 13.83
C ILE A 70 -9.88 4.00 13.34
N PRO A 71 -10.29 3.88 12.06
CA PRO A 71 -10.71 2.58 11.56
C PRO A 71 -9.51 1.65 11.64
N ASN A 72 -9.74 0.36 11.94
CA ASN A 72 -8.70 -0.64 11.73
C ASN A 72 -8.22 -0.48 10.28
N GLN A 73 -6.96 -0.06 10.12
CA GLN A 73 -6.48 0.39 8.82
C GLN A 73 -6.45 -0.76 7.82
N HIS A 74 -6.15 -1.98 8.26
CA HIS A 74 -6.24 -3.16 7.39
C HIS A 74 -7.67 -3.40 6.92
N GLU A 75 -8.68 -3.28 7.79
CA GLU A 75 -10.10 -3.40 7.38
C GLU A 75 -10.49 -2.33 6.36
N TYR A 76 -10.05 -1.09 6.59
CA TYR A 76 -10.31 0.02 5.68
C TYR A 76 -9.60 -0.17 4.34
N MET A 77 -8.37 -0.68 4.35
CA MET A 77 -7.59 -1.01 3.16
C MET A 77 -8.20 -2.16 2.36
N ALA A 78 -8.59 -3.25 3.04
CA ALA A 78 -9.28 -4.37 2.40
C ALA A 78 -10.55 -3.92 1.68
N THR A 79 -11.35 -3.08 2.35
CA THR A 79 -12.62 -2.58 1.81
C THR A 79 -12.43 -1.62 0.64
N ASN A 80 -11.48 -0.70 0.73
CA ASN A 80 -11.44 0.46 -0.17
C ASN A 80 -10.26 0.48 -1.15
N TYR A 81 -9.18 -0.24 -0.87
CA TYR A 81 -7.89 -0.04 -1.56
C TYR A 81 -7.31 -1.27 -2.24
N VAL A 82 -7.82 -2.49 -2.03
CA VAL A 82 -7.33 -3.69 -2.77
C VAL A 82 -7.39 -3.47 -4.28
N THR A 83 -8.51 -2.96 -4.79
CA THR A 83 -8.65 -2.65 -6.23
C THR A 83 -7.72 -1.52 -6.67
N VAL A 84 -7.46 -0.54 -5.80
CA VAL A 84 -6.55 0.58 -6.09
C VAL A 84 -5.11 0.09 -6.22
N ILE A 85 -4.64 -0.73 -5.28
CA ILE A 85 -3.29 -1.34 -5.33
C ILE A 85 -3.17 -2.22 -6.56
N SER A 86 -4.15 -3.08 -6.85
CA SER A 86 -4.15 -3.95 -8.03
C SER A 86 -4.03 -3.15 -9.35
N ARG A 87 -4.76 -2.03 -9.47
CA ARG A 87 -4.65 -1.12 -10.62
C ARG A 87 -3.30 -0.40 -10.68
N ALA A 88 -2.77 0.04 -9.55
CA ALA A 88 -1.45 0.66 -9.49
C ALA A 88 -0.34 -0.33 -9.89
N LEU A 89 -0.47 -1.61 -9.50
CA LEU A 89 0.45 -2.68 -9.89
C LEU A 89 0.38 -2.96 -11.39
N THR A 90 -0.81 -3.13 -11.96
CA THR A 90 -0.97 -3.35 -13.42
C THR A 90 -0.52 -2.14 -14.25
N SER A 91 -0.67 -0.92 -13.72
CA SER A 91 -0.11 0.28 -14.36
C SER A 91 1.42 0.32 -14.30
N LYS A 92 2.03 -0.18 -13.22
CA LYS A 92 3.49 -0.17 -13.02
C LYS A 92 4.19 -1.33 -13.75
N PHE A 93 3.54 -2.49 -13.80
CA PHE A 93 4.02 -3.72 -14.39
C PHE A 93 3.01 -4.20 -15.44
N PRO A 94 3.08 -3.71 -16.69
CA PRO A 94 2.04 -4.01 -17.69
C PRO A 94 1.89 -5.50 -18.04
N GLU A 95 2.93 -6.31 -17.76
CA GLU A 95 2.93 -7.75 -18.01
C GLU A 95 2.34 -8.58 -16.86
N ILE A 96 2.11 -7.98 -15.69
CA ILE A 96 1.46 -8.68 -14.59
C ILE A 96 0.00 -8.98 -14.96
N SER A 97 -0.46 -10.20 -14.73
CA SER A 97 -1.88 -10.49 -14.90
C SER A 97 -2.71 -9.73 -13.87
N SER A 98 -3.93 -9.30 -14.23
CA SER A 98 -4.84 -8.65 -13.29
C SER A 98 -5.12 -9.52 -12.05
N TYR A 99 -5.11 -10.85 -12.23
CA TYR A 99 -5.32 -11.81 -11.16
C TYR A 99 -4.13 -11.87 -10.19
N ASP A 100 -2.90 -11.91 -10.70
CA ASP A 100 -1.69 -11.85 -9.86
C ASP A 100 -1.60 -10.48 -9.14
N ALA A 101 -1.91 -9.38 -9.81
CA ALA A 101 -1.94 -8.05 -9.19
C ALA A 101 -2.99 -7.95 -8.07
N TRP A 102 -4.17 -8.54 -8.28
CA TRP A 102 -5.20 -8.62 -7.24
C TRP A 102 -4.73 -9.48 -6.06
N GLY A 103 -4.09 -10.62 -6.31
CA GLY A 103 -3.53 -11.46 -5.24
C GLY A 103 -2.44 -10.75 -4.43
N LEU A 104 -1.53 -10.04 -5.09
CA LEU A 104 -0.51 -9.23 -4.41
C LEU A 104 -1.11 -8.08 -3.59
N ALA A 105 -2.19 -7.47 -4.07
CA ALA A 105 -2.88 -6.38 -3.36
C ALA A 105 -3.51 -6.83 -2.02
N TRP A 106 -3.75 -8.13 -1.84
CA TRP A 106 -4.23 -8.71 -0.58
C TRP A 106 -3.12 -9.04 0.43
N GLY A 107 -1.84 -8.91 0.05
CA GLY A 107 -0.72 -9.17 0.95
C GLY A 107 -0.82 -8.33 2.23
N GLY A 108 -0.79 -9.00 3.39
CA GLY A 108 -0.89 -8.36 4.71
C GLY A 108 -2.32 -8.12 5.22
N LEU A 109 -3.35 -8.46 4.45
CA LEU A 109 -4.76 -8.21 4.79
C LEU A 109 -5.54 -9.47 5.18
N GLN A 110 -4.85 -10.56 5.50
CA GLN A 110 -5.45 -11.89 5.73
C GLN A 110 -6.27 -11.99 7.03
N GLU A 111 -6.14 -11.02 7.95
CA GLU A 111 -6.88 -11.00 9.22
C GLU A 111 -8.14 -10.13 9.16
N THR A 112 -8.49 -9.62 7.97
CA THR A 112 -9.63 -8.70 7.80
C THR A 112 -10.96 -9.45 7.68
N SER A 113 -12.05 -8.76 8.02
CA SER A 113 -13.42 -9.28 7.88
C SER A 113 -13.74 -9.60 6.42
N LEU A 114 -13.26 -8.77 5.49
CA LEU A 114 -13.44 -9.00 4.06
C LEU A 114 -12.64 -10.21 3.55
N TRP A 115 -11.47 -10.49 4.13
CA TRP A 115 -10.78 -11.76 3.87
C TRP A 115 -11.63 -12.95 4.31
N GLY A 116 -12.27 -12.86 5.48
CA GLY A 116 -13.10 -13.92 6.04
C GLY A 116 -14.22 -14.40 5.11
N VAL A 117 -14.77 -13.50 4.29
CA VAL A 117 -15.86 -13.81 3.35
C VAL A 117 -15.38 -14.25 1.95
N LEU A 118 -14.08 -14.23 1.67
CA LEU A 118 -13.54 -14.80 0.42
C LEU A 118 -13.75 -16.31 0.38
N THR A 119 -13.85 -16.87 -0.83
CA THR A 119 -13.92 -18.32 -1.00
C THR A 119 -12.57 -18.96 -0.62
N GLU A 120 -12.59 -20.22 -0.19
CA GLU A 120 -11.34 -20.94 0.11
C GLU A 120 -10.43 -21.07 -1.12
N SER A 121 -11.02 -21.15 -2.32
CA SER A 121 -10.26 -21.10 -3.58
C SER A 121 -9.52 -19.77 -3.73
N ASP A 122 -10.22 -18.65 -3.54
CA ASP A 122 -9.61 -17.32 -3.63
C ASP A 122 -8.49 -17.14 -2.60
N LYS A 123 -8.73 -17.53 -1.34
CA LYS A 123 -7.74 -17.46 -0.27
C LYS A 123 -6.49 -18.26 -0.64
N GLN A 124 -6.66 -19.50 -1.09
CA GLN A 124 -5.54 -20.36 -1.50
C GLN A 124 -4.76 -19.75 -2.67
N GLN A 125 -5.47 -19.22 -3.67
CA GLN A 125 -4.85 -18.57 -4.82
C GLN A 125 -4.05 -17.32 -4.42
N ILE A 126 -4.60 -16.48 -3.54
CA ILE A 126 -3.88 -15.31 -3.00
C ILE A 126 -2.61 -15.73 -2.27
N ILE A 127 -2.71 -16.77 -1.42
CA ILE A 127 -1.55 -17.31 -0.69
C ILE A 127 -0.47 -17.79 -1.66
N ASP A 128 -0.85 -18.55 -2.68
CA ASP A 128 0.08 -19.08 -3.68
C ASP A 128 0.72 -17.98 -4.52
N ILE A 129 -0.05 -16.95 -4.90
CA ILE A 129 0.48 -15.77 -5.60
C ILE A 129 1.55 -15.09 -4.74
N ASN A 130 1.21 -14.71 -3.51
CA ASN A 130 2.15 -14.01 -2.63
C ASN A 130 3.42 -14.84 -2.41
N LYS A 131 3.27 -16.15 -2.17
CA LYS A 131 4.40 -17.08 -2.04
C LYS A 131 5.28 -17.13 -3.29
N ASN A 132 4.70 -17.17 -4.48
CA ASN A 132 5.46 -17.29 -5.74
C ASN A 132 6.21 -16.00 -6.09
N TYR A 133 5.68 -14.83 -5.72
CA TYR A 133 6.35 -13.54 -5.92
C TYR A 133 7.34 -13.18 -4.79
N SER A 134 7.30 -13.89 -3.66
CA SER A 134 8.25 -13.77 -2.54
C SER A 134 9.25 -14.94 -2.47
N ASN A 135 9.47 -15.67 -3.56
CA ASN A 135 10.29 -16.88 -3.60
C ASN A 135 11.16 -16.93 -4.86
N ARG A 136 12.43 -17.33 -4.75
CA ARG A 136 13.35 -17.53 -5.88
C ARG A 136 13.45 -18.98 -6.38
N GLY A 137 12.62 -19.88 -5.88
CA GLY A 137 12.56 -21.30 -6.24
C GLY A 137 11.92 -21.58 -7.62
N SER A 138 11.58 -22.86 -7.86
CA SER A 138 11.07 -23.34 -9.15
C SER A 138 9.71 -22.74 -9.56
N LEU A 139 8.91 -22.30 -8.59
CA LEU A 139 7.59 -21.68 -8.83
C LEU A 139 7.64 -20.14 -8.83
N LYS A 140 8.84 -19.55 -8.90
CA LYS A 140 9.00 -18.09 -8.83
C LYS A 140 8.18 -17.38 -9.92
N LYS A 141 7.64 -16.23 -9.55
CA LYS A 141 7.03 -15.26 -10.45
C LYS A 141 7.63 -13.88 -10.23
N GLY A 142 7.47 -13.02 -11.23
CA GLY A 142 7.93 -11.63 -11.24
C GLY A 142 9.40 -11.46 -11.56
N ASP A 143 9.80 -10.19 -11.65
CA ASP A 143 11.16 -9.77 -11.92
C ASP A 143 11.94 -9.53 -10.64
N TYR A 144 13.20 -9.94 -10.59
CA TYR A 144 14.04 -9.78 -9.41
C TYR A 144 15.14 -8.75 -9.66
N CYS A 145 15.58 -8.08 -8.60
CA CYS A 145 16.83 -7.33 -8.64
C CYS A 145 17.99 -8.32 -8.76
N ASN A 146 18.95 -7.99 -9.65
CA ASN A 146 20.20 -8.72 -9.85
C ASN A 146 21.16 -8.48 -8.70
#